data_AF-A0AB37HZK5-F1
#
_entry.id   AF-A0AB37HZK5-F1
#
_cell.length_a   1.000
_cell.length_b   1.000
_cell.length_c   1.000
_cell.angle_alpha   90.00
_cell.angle_beta   90.00
_cell.angle_gamma   90.00
#
_symmetry.space_group_name_H-M   'P 1'
#
loop_
_entity.id
_entity.type
_entity.pdbx_description
1 polymer ?
#
loop_
_entity_poly.entity_id
_entity_poly.type
_entity_poly.pdbx_seq_one_letter_code
_entity_poly.pdbx_strand_id
1 'polypeptide(L)'
;MSMTEVEEKVSALIVQVCDTDEVLSDPDLDLFEAGLIDSMGFVELLFGLEQEFGIQVPPTEIERDDVSTVTKILAFVNEKL
;
A
#
# COMPACT_ATOMS: atom_id res chain seq x y z
N MET A 1 -17.99 3.17 2.43
CA MET A 1 -17.08 2.04 2.59
C MET A 1 -16.95 1.77 4.07
N SER A 2 -17.08 0.53 4.50
CA SER A 2 -16.76 0.12 5.86
C SER A 2 -15.24 -0.04 6.01
N MET A 3 -14.71 0.20 7.21
CA MET A 3 -13.27 0.16 7.52
C MET A 3 -12.60 -1.16 7.06
N THR A 4 -13.32 -2.28 7.19
CA THR A 4 -12.91 -3.61 6.75
C THR A 4 -12.74 -3.73 5.23
N GLU A 5 -13.57 -3.05 4.42
CA GLU A 5 -13.46 -3.12 2.95
C GLU A 5 -12.18 -2.44 2.44
N VAL A 6 -11.71 -1.41 3.16
CA VAL A 6 -10.47 -0.70 2.83
C VAL A 6 -9.27 -1.60 3.10
N GLU A 7 -9.24 -2.22 4.28
CA GLU A 7 -8.21 -3.19 4.66
C GLU A 7 -8.11 -4.34 3.66
N GLU A 8 -9.23 -4.94 3.25
CA GLU A 8 -9.21 -6.04 2.28
C GLU A 8 -8.68 -5.62 0.91
N LYS A 9 -9.08 -4.44 0.42
CA LYS A 9 -8.60 -3.91 -0.86
C LYS A 9 -7.11 -3.57 -0.84
N VAL A 10 -6.67 -2.82 0.17
CA VAL A 10 -5.24 -2.47 0.32
C VAL A 10 -4.41 -3.73 0.48
N SER A 11 -4.88 -4.70 1.25
CA SER A 11 -4.20 -5.99 1.41
C SER A 11 -4.09 -6.72 0.07
N ALA A 12 -5.18 -6.84 -0.68
CA ALA A 12 -5.17 -7.49 -1.99
C ALA A 12 -4.22 -6.81 -2.99
N LEU A 13 -4.20 -5.47 -2.98
CA LEU A 13 -3.28 -4.70 -3.82
C LEU A 13 -1.82 -4.98 -3.46
N ILE A 14 -1.48 -4.95 -2.17
CA ILE A 14 -0.12 -5.19 -1.71
C ILE A 14 0.31 -6.62 -2.04
N VAL A 15 -0.56 -7.62 -1.85
CA VAL A 15 -0.28 -9.01 -2.25
C VAL A 15 0.00 -9.10 -3.74
N GLN A 16 -0.79 -8.41 -4.56
CA GLN A 16 -0.59 -8.40 -6.01
C GLN A 16 0.74 -7.75 -6.41
N VAL A 17 1.14 -6.67 -5.74
CA VAL A 17 2.40 -5.96 -6.02
C VAL A 17 3.61 -6.75 -5.50
N CYS A 18 3.49 -7.34 -4.31
CA CYS A 18 4.56 -8.12 -3.65
C CYS A 18 4.64 -9.57 -4.14
N ASP A 19 3.67 -10.02 -4.94
CA ASP A 19 3.47 -11.42 -5.36
C ASP A 19 3.42 -12.42 -4.19
N THR A 20 3.14 -11.94 -2.97
CA THR A 20 3.14 -12.75 -1.74
C THR A 20 2.19 -12.20 -0.69
N ASP A 21 1.53 -13.08 0.05
CA ASP A 21 0.66 -12.76 1.19
C ASP A 21 1.38 -12.73 2.54
N GLU A 22 2.68 -13.05 2.58
CA GLU A 22 3.47 -13.03 3.81
C GLU A 22 3.52 -11.62 4.44
N VAL A 23 3.44 -10.58 3.61
CA VAL A 23 3.33 -9.16 4.00
C VAL A 23 2.08 -8.84 4.82
N LEU A 24 1.03 -9.65 4.71
CA LEU A 24 -0.20 -9.48 5.48
C LEU A 24 -0.08 -10.10 6.89
N SER A 25 0.82 -11.07 7.08
CA SER A 25 1.13 -11.58 8.41
C SER A 25 1.90 -10.57 9.24
N ASP A 26 2.76 -9.78 8.60
CA ASP A 26 3.58 -8.76 9.26
C ASP A 26 3.41 -7.40 8.56
N PRO A 27 2.34 -6.65 8.91
CA PRO A 27 2.01 -5.40 8.21
C PRO A 27 2.98 -4.26 8.54
N ASP A 28 3.86 -4.43 9.52
CA ASP A 28 4.95 -3.52 9.86
C ASP A 28 6.28 -3.92 9.19
N LEU A 29 6.29 -5.00 8.41
CA LEU A 29 7.44 -5.38 7.58
C LEU A 29 7.68 -4.34 6.50
N ASP A 30 8.92 -3.88 6.42
CA ASP A 30 9.34 -2.96 5.38
C ASP A 30 9.50 -3.71 4.05
N LEU A 31 8.58 -3.43 3.12
CA LEU A 31 8.48 -4.09 1.83
C LEU A 31 9.67 -3.78 0.92
N PHE A 32 10.29 -2.61 1.08
CA PHE A 32 11.46 -2.21 0.32
C PHE A 32 12.72 -2.90 0.85
N GLU A 33 12.92 -2.90 2.17
CA GLU A 33 14.06 -3.62 2.79
C GLU A 33 13.96 -5.14 2.61
N ALA A 34 12.74 -5.69 2.67
CA ALA A 34 12.48 -7.11 2.40
C ALA A 34 12.67 -7.49 0.92
N GLY A 35 12.80 -6.51 0.02
CA GLY A 35 12.91 -6.73 -1.43
C GLY A 35 11.62 -7.23 -2.06
N LEU A 36 10.47 -6.96 -1.43
CA LEU A 36 9.13 -7.30 -1.90
C LEU A 36 8.57 -6.22 -2.83
N ILE A 37 8.95 -4.96 -2.60
CA ILE A 37 8.62 -3.84 -3.47
C ILE A 37 9.89 -3.20 -4.03
N ASP A 38 9.96 -3.16 -5.36
CA ASP A 38 10.91 -2.37 -6.12
C ASP A 38 10.36 -0.98 -6.48
N SER A 39 11.17 -0.16 -7.17
CA SER A 39 10.72 1.14 -7.67
C SER A 39 9.51 1.07 -8.63
N MET A 40 9.31 -0.06 -9.31
CA MET A 40 8.13 -0.30 -10.15
C MET A 40 6.92 -0.68 -9.30
N GLY A 41 7.09 -1.61 -8.35
CA GLY A 41 6.02 -2.05 -7.46
C GLY A 41 5.42 -0.89 -6.66
N PHE A 42 6.25 0.08 -6.24
CA PHE A 42 5.77 1.30 -5.60
C PHE A 42 4.83 2.13 -6.50
N VAL A 43 5.18 2.28 -7.78
CA VAL A 43 4.35 3.02 -8.73
C VAL A 43 3.04 2.26 -8.99
N GLU A 44 3.09 0.93 -9.10
CA GLU A 44 1.89 0.10 -9.25
C GLU A 44 0.99 0.17 -8.02
N LEU A 45 1.56 0.19 -6.81
CA LEU A 45 0.82 0.39 -5.58
C LEU A 45 0.10 1.74 -5.59
N LEU A 46 0.80 2.85 -5.86
CA LEU A 46 0.18 4.18 -5.93
C LEU A 46 -0.94 4.24 -6.97
N PHE A 47 -0.70 3.65 -8.15
CA PHE A 47 -1.70 3.60 -9.21
C PHE A 47 -2.92 2.76 -8.82
N GLY A 48 -2.70 1.61 -8.16
CA GLY A 48 -3.77 0.76 -7.65
C GLY A 48 -4.64 1.47 -6.62
N LEU A 49 -4.01 2.20 -5.69
CA LEU A 49 -4.73 3.03 -4.71
C LEU A 49 -5.56 4.13 -5.41
N GLU A 50 -5.00 4.78 -6.42
CA GLU A 50 -5.72 5.77 -7.23
C GLU A 50 -6.91 5.13 -7.97
N GLN A 51 -6.77 3.93 -8.53
CA GLN A 51 -7.84 3.23 -9.24
C GLN A 51 -8.94 2.70 -8.30
N GLU A 52 -8.57 2.13 -7.15
CA GLU A 52 -9.52 1.48 -6.23
C GLU A 52 -10.26 2.46 -5.33
N PHE A 53 -9.59 3.54 -4.93
CA PHE A 53 -10.11 4.52 -3.99
C PHE A 53 -10.32 5.91 -4.61
N GLY A 54 -9.76 6.19 -5.80
CA GLY A 54 -9.83 7.52 -6.41
C GLY A 54 -8.91 8.54 -5.74
N ILE A 55 -7.98 8.09 -4.89
CA ILE A 55 -7.08 8.98 -4.14
C ILE A 55 -5.87 9.29 -5.03
N GLN A 56 -5.80 10.52 -5.53
CA GLN A 56 -4.60 11.01 -6.20
C GLN A 56 -3.57 11.40 -5.15
N VAL A 57 -2.52 10.59 -5.04
CA VAL A 57 -1.41 10.84 -4.12
C VAL A 57 -0.23 11.40 -4.89
N PRO A 58 0.10 12.69 -4.73
CA PRO A 58 1.29 13.22 -5.36
C PRO A 58 2.53 12.66 -4.64
N PRO A 59 3.60 12.29 -5.38
CA PRO A 59 4.84 11.78 -4.81
C PRO A 59 5.59 12.82 -3.94
N THR A 60 5.08 14.06 -3.87
CA THR A 60 5.57 15.11 -2.98
C THR A 60 4.93 15.09 -1.59
N GLU A 61 3.75 14.46 -1.45
CA GLU A 61 3.07 14.28 -0.15
C GLU A 61 3.35 12.91 0.47
N ILE A 62 3.88 11.97 -0.31
CA ILE A 62 4.16 10.62 0.17
C ILE A 62 5.63 10.30 -0.06
N GLU A 63 6.33 9.93 1.00
CA GLU A 63 7.68 9.41 0.89
C GLU A 63 7.63 7.89 0.75
N ARG A 64 8.72 7.29 0.26
CA ARG A 64 8.84 5.82 0.25
C ARG A 64 8.69 5.22 1.64
N ASP A 65 9.09 5.95 2.67
CA ASP A 65 8.95 5.51 4.06
C ASP A 65 7.46 5.46 4.47
N ASP A 66 6.63 6.42 4.06
CA ASP A 66 5.19 6.48 4.37
C ASP A 66 4.36 5.35 3.74
N VAL A 67 4.92 4.66 2.75
CA VAL A 67 4.30 3.49 2.10
C VAL A 67 5.19 2.26 2.16
N SER A 68 6.15 2.27 3.09
CA SER A 68 7.12 1.18 3.18
C SER A 68 6.51 -0.08 3.79
N THR A 69 5.43 0.06 4.55
CA THR A 69 4.75 -1.06 5.20
C THR A 69 3.24 -1.03 4.92
N VAL A 70 2.60 -2.19 5.05
CA VAL A 70 1.14 -2.33 4.88
C VAL A 70 0.39 -1.41 5.83
N THR A 71 0.81 -1.36 7.11
CA THR A 71 0.21 -0.51 8.14
C THR A 71 0.19 0.94 7.73
N LYS A 72 1.29 1.47 7.17
CA LYS A 72 1.38 2.88 6.79
C LYS A 72 0.54 3.19 5.55
N ILE A 73 0.52 2.31 4.55
CA ILE A 73 -0.36 2.44 3.38
C ILE A 73 -1.82 2.47 3.81
N LEU A 74 -2.22 1.57 4.70
CA LEU A 74 -3.58 1.50 5.24
C LEU A 74 -3.95 2.75 6.04
N ALA A 75 -3.03 3.24 6.88
CA ALA A 75 -3.23 4.47 7.62
C ALA A 75 -3.39 5.67 6.69
N PHE A 76 -2.54 5.76 5.66
CA PHE A 76 -2.59 6.81 4.66
C PHE A 76 -3.92 6.81 3.88
N VAL A 77 -4.37 5.64 3.43
CA VAL A 77 -5.66 5.49 2.73
C VAL A 77 -6.83 5.85 3.65
N ASN A 78 -6.81 5.41 4.91
CA ASN A 78 -7.83 5.77 5.90
C ASN A 78 -7.87 7.25 6.23
N GLU A 79 -6.73 7.96 6.18
CA GLU A 79 -6.69 9.41 6.41
C GLU A 79 -7.27 10.21 5.23
N LYS A 80 -7.17 9.67 4.02
CA LYS A 80 -7.61 10.32 2.77
C LYS A 80 -9.04 9.94 2.35
N LEU A 81 -9.63 8.88 2.91
CA LEU A 81 -11.03 8.43 2.70
C LEU A 81 -12.04 9.22 3.55
#